data_AF-A0A2C5YZM7-F1
#
_entry.id   AF-A0A2C5YZM7-F1
#
_cell.length_a   1.000
_cell.length_b   1.000
_cell.length_c   1.000
_cell.angle_alpha   90.00
_cell.angle_beta   90.00
_cell.angle_gamma   90.00
#
_symmetry.space_group_name_H-M   'P 1'
#
loop_
_entity.id
_entity.type
_entity.pdbx_description
1 polymer ?
#
loop_
_entity_poly.entity_id
_entity_poly.type
_entity_poly.pdbx_seq_one_letter_code
_entity_poly.pdbx_strand_id
1 'polypeptide(L)'
;MQILDNDKALHFSLLRLQLVELIRSCNASGGNVVPALNFAREQLGPRAPTNPKFVEALEETMVLILFPSESLNPQSAALLKPDLRRVAADDVNKAILQSQSARREAAIRHLVRMRVWAESTARERGRSLPSNIDIGLRDEGVESRINPQLTGDNDGDSMVT
;
A
#
# COMPACT_ATOMS: atom_id res chain seq x y z
N MET A 1 10.66 -6.71 -5.51
CA MET A 1 11.60 -5.57 -5.52
C MET A 1 11.08 -4.32 -6.26
N GLN A 2 9.95 -4.34 -6.99
CA GLN A 2 9.49 -3.15 -7.75
C GLN A 2 8.97 -1.95 -6.91
N ILE A 3 8.59 -2.15 -5.65
CA ILE A 3 8.04 -1.07 -4.80
C ILE A 3 9.13 -0.05 -4.42
N LEU A 4 10.35 -0.51 -4.18
CA LEU A 4 11.47 0.37 -3.82
C LEU A 4 12.05 1.13 -5.02
N ASP A 5 11.93 0.58 -6.23
CA ASP A 5 12.35 1.27 -7.46
C ASP A 5 11.43 2.45 -7.80
N ASN A 6 10.16 2.36 -7.40
CA ASN A 6 9.16 3.39 -7.68
C ASN A 6 9.22 4.54 -6.65
N ASP A 7 9.62 4.26 -5.40
CA ASP A 7 9.76 5.26 -4.34
C ASP A 7 11.21 5.38 -3.84
N LYS A 8 11.94 6.31 -4.47
CA LYS A 8 13.34 6.63 -4.15
C LYS A 8 13.49 7.17 -2.71
N ALA A 9 12.47 7.81 -2.15
CA ALA A 9 12.52 8.37 -0.80
C ALA A 9 12.36 7.28 0.26
N LEU A 10 11.45 6.34 0.04
CA LEU A 10 11.32 5.14 0.88
C LEU A 10 12.60 4.31 0.83
N HIS A 11 13.14 4.09 -0.36
CA HIS A 11 14.37 3.32 -0.50
C HIS A 11 15.56 3.96 0.24
N PHE A 12 15.74 5.28 0.12
CA PHE A 12 16.76 6.00 0.88
C PHE A 12 16.55 5.88 2.40
N SER A 13 15.30 6.02 2.87
CA SER A 13 14.97 5.93 4.30
C SER A 13 15.29 4.55 4.89
N LEU A 14 15.08 3.47 4.11
CA LEU A 14 15.44 2.12 4.51
C LEU A 14 16.95 1.89 4.56
N LEU A 15 17.70 2.42 3.58
CA LEU A 15 19.16 2.36 3.61
C LEU A 15 19.74 3.16 4.78
N ARG A 16 19.17 4.33 5.09
CA ARG A 16 19.53 5.11 6.28
C ARG A 16 19.29 4.31 7.55
N LEU A 17 18.13 3.66 7.69
CA LEU A 17 17.85 2.79 8.83
C LEU A 17 18.88 1.65 8.93
N GLN A 18 19.21 0.99 7.82
CA GLN A 18 20.24 -0.05 7.81
C GLN A 18 21.61 0.48 8.25
N LEU A 19 21.99 1.67 7.82
CA LEU A 19 23.22 2.33 8.28
C LEU A 19 23.20 2.57 9.79
N VAL A 20 22.10 3.06 10.35
CA VAL A 20 21.94 3.25 11.81
C VAL A 20 22.08 1.94 12.57
N GLU A 21 21.49 0.84 12.08
CA GLU A 21 21.61 -0.49 12.70
C GLU A 21 23.05 -1.03 12.64
N LEU A 22 23.75 -0.79 11.52
CA LEU A 22 25.17 -1.12 11.39
C LEU A 22 25.99 -0.34 12.41
N ILE A 23 25.79 0.98 12.53
CA ILE A 23 26.48 1.83 13.50
C ILE A 23 26.23 1.34 14.94
N ARG A 24 24.98 0.99 15.27
CA ARG A 24 24.64 0.43 16.59
C ARG A 24 25.40 -0.89 16.87
N SER A 25 25.49 -1.76 15.86
CA SER A 25 26.20 -3.03 15.96
C SER A 25 27.72 -2.83 16.11
N CYS A 26 28.30 -1.87 15.37
CA CYS A 26 29.69 -1.46 15.49
C CYS A 26 30.03 -0.92 16.88
N ASN A 27 29.17 -0.06 17.43
CA ASN A 27 29.34 0.51 18.77
C ASN A 27 29.25 -0.57 19.87
N ALA A 28 28.44 -1.61 19.69
CA ALA A 28 28.33 -2.72 20.65
C ALA A 28 29.49 -3.72 20.59
N SER A 29 30.14 -3.88 19.42
CA SER A 29 31.09 -4.99 19.16
C SER A 29 32.57 -4.57 19.18
N GLY A 30 32.91 -3.43 19.80
CA GLY A 30 34.30 -2.98 19.94
C GLY A 30 34.76 -1.92 18.93
N GLY A 31 33.82 -1.19 18.31
CA GLY A 31 34.12 0.08 17.62
C GLY A 31 34.62 -0.03 16.18
N ASN A 32 34.51 -1.20 15.53
CA ASN A 32 34.89 -1.31 14.12
C ASN A 32 33.83 -0.68 13.21
N VAL A 33 34.04 0.59 12.83
CA VAL A 33 33.13 1.40 11.99
C VAL A 33 33.30 1.17 10.49
N VAL A 34 34.31 0.41 10.06
CA VAL A 34 34.64 0.19 8.64
C VAL A 34 33.46 -0.39 7.83
N PRO A 35 32.69 -1.37 8.34
CA PRO A 35 31.54 -1.90 7.61
C PRO A 35 30.44 -0.85 7.36
N ALA A 36 30.16 -0.01 8.35
CA ALA A 36 29.18 1.07 8.23
C ALA A 36 29.64 2.12 7.21
N LEU A 37 30.93 2.46 7.21
CA LEU A 37 31.51 3.43 6.28
C LEU A 37 31.47 2.93 4.82
N ASN A 38 31.83 1.66 4.60
CA ASN A 38 31.76 1.04 3.27
C ASN A 38 30.31 1.01 2.76
N PHE A 39 29.37 0.64 3.61
CA PHE A 39 27.95 0.64 3.27
C PHE A 39 27.45 2.05 2.90
N ALA A 40 27.80 3.08 3.69
CA ALA A 40 27.44 4.46 3.39
C ALA A 40 28.01 4.91 2.03
N ARG A 41 29.28 4.59 1.75
CA ARG A 41 29.94 4.92 0.48
C ARG A 41 29.28 4.24 -0.73
N GLU A 42 28.99 2.95 -0.64
CA GLU A 42 28.49 2.16 -1.76
C GLU A 42 27.00 2.41 -2.04
N GLN A 43 26.17 2.49 -0.99
CA GLN A 43 24.71 2.48 -1.13
C GLN A 43 24.10 3.88 -1.02
N LEU A 44 24.59 4.72 -0.10
CA LEU A 44 24.04 6.07 0.13
C LEU A 44 24.79 7.14 -0.68
N GLY A 45 26.10 6.98 -0.88
CA GLY A 45 26.95 7.94 -1.60
C GLY A 45 26.41 8.34 -2.98
N PRO A 46 26.10 7.39 -3.88
CA PRO A 46 25.55 7.70 -5.20
C PRO A 46 24.15 8.32 -5.17
N ARG A 47 23.39 8.15 -4.08
CA ARG A 47 21.98 8.56 -3.96
C ARG A 47 21.78 9.87 -3.21
N ALA A 48 22.67 10.20 -2.29
CA ALA A 48 22.64 11.42 -1.49
C ALA A 48 22.54 12.71 -2.34
N PRO A 49 23.36 12.95 -3.39
CA PRO A 49 23.31 14.21 -4.13
C PRO A 49 22.02 14.40 -4.96
N THR A 50 21.17 13.39 -5.06
CA THR A 50 19.90 13.47 -5.79
C THR A 50 18.89 14.40 -5.10
N ASN A 51 19.01 14.60 -3.78
CA ASN A 51 18.07 15.42 -3.01
C ASN A 51 18.79 16.05 -1.80
N PRO A 52 18.69 17.37 -1.58
CA PRO A 52 19.33 18.03 -0.43
C PRO A 52 18.90 17.43 0.92
N LYS A 53 17.64 16.96 1.05
CA LYS A 53 17.15 16.30 2.27
C LYS A 53 17.88 14.98 2.57
N PHE A 54 18.34 14.27 1.53
CA PHE A 54 19.09 13.03 1.70
C PHE A 54 20.52 13.31 2.16
N VAL A 55 21.11 14.42 1.71
CA VAL A 55 22.41 14.88 2.17
C VAL A 55 22.35 15.22 3.66
N GLU A 56 21.39 16.05 4.07
CA GLU A 56 21.19 16.43 5.47
C GLU A 56 20.96 15.19 6.37
N ALA A 57 20.08 14.29 5.94
CA ALA A 57 19.82 13.04 6.64
C ALA A 57 21.06 12.12 6.74
N LEU A 58 21.91 12.10 5.71
CA LEU A 58 23.16 11.35 5.72
C LEU A 58 24.17 11.99 6.68
N GLU A 59 24.33 13.31 6.65
CA GLU A 59 25.21 14.06 7.56
C GLU A 59 24.83 13.81 9.02
N GLU A 60 23.54 13.91 9.36
CA GLU A 60 23.04 13.57 10.70
C GLU A 60 23.37 12.15 11.12
N THR A 61 23.32 11.20 10.19
CA THR A 61 23.61 9.79 10.46
C THR A 61 25.12 9.55 10.60
N MET A 62 25.95 10.28 9.85
CA MET A 62 27.41 10.22 9.93
C MET A 62 27.94 10.81 11.25
N VAL A 63 27.25 11.79 11.83
CA VAL A 63 27.54 12.31 13.18
C VAL A 63 27.52 11.18 14.22
N LEU A 64 26.66 10.16 14.06
CA LEU A 64 26.59 9.01 14.97
C LEU A 64 27.86 8.15 14.98
N ILE A 65 28.67 8.23 13.92
CA ILE A 65 29.95 7.52 13.83
C ILE A 65 31.06 8.32 14.53
N LEU A 66 31.01 9.66 14.40
CA LEU A 66 32.04 10.55 14.90
C LEU A 66 31.94 10.80 16.40
N PHE A 67 30.72 10.75 16.96
CA PHE A 67 30.46 11.13 18.34
C PHE A 67 29.93 9.95 19.16
N PRO A 68 30.50 9.68 20.35
CA PRO A 68 29.94 8.70 21.28
C PRO A 68 28.55 9.12 21.76
N SER A 69 27.71 8.15 22.11
CA SER A 69 26.29 8.34 22.42
C SER A 69 26.00 9.35 23.53
N GLU A 70 26.94 9.58 24.44
CA GLU A 70 26.83 10.53 25.55
C GLU A 70 26.99 12.00 25.12
N SER A 71 27.63 12.24 23.97
CA SER A 71 27.92 13.57 23.42
C SER A 71 26.99 13.98 22.27
N LEU A 72 26.01 13.15 21.95
CA LEU A 72 25.09 13.38 20.83
C LEU A 72 24.03 14.42 21.18
N ASN A 73 23.68 15.24 20.19
CA ASN A 73 22.55 16.14 20.31
C ASN A 73 21.23 15.32 20.42
N PRO A 74 20.14 15.90 20.95
CA PRO A 74 18.88 15.18 21.14
C PRO A 74 18.24 14.62 19.86
N GLN A 75 18.44 15.28 18.71
CA GLN A 75 17.95 14.85 17.39
C GLN A 75 18.73 13.65 16.86
N SER A 76 20.07 13.66 16.93
CA SER A 76 20.89 12.53 16.51
C SER A 76 20.75 11.35 17.49
N ALA A 77 20.65 11.60 18.79
CA ALA A 77 20.33 10.58 19.77
C ALA A 77 18.95 9.93 19.53
N ALA A 78 17.98 10.66 18.97
CA ALA A 78 16.68 10.10 18.61
C ALA A 78 16.78 9.07 17.46
N LEU A 79 17.77 9.19 16.57
CA LEU A 79 18.00 8.20 15.50
C LEU A 79 18.41 6.83 16.06
N LEU A 80 19.01 6.78 17.26
CA LEU A 80 19.36 5.53 17.94
C LEU A 80 18.17 4.87 18.65
N LYS A 81 17.01 5.53 18.73
CA LYS A 81 15.80 4.97 19.36
C LYS A 81 15.06 4.01 18.42
N PRO A 82 14.21 3.11 18.96
CA PRO A 82 13.39 2.20 18.15
C PRO A 82 12.37 2.91 17.26
N ASP A 83 12.08 4.20 17.52
CA ASP A 83 11.09 4.98 16.77
C ASP A 83 11.38 5.03 15.27
N LEU A 84 12.65 5.11 14.86
CA LEU A 84 13.04 5.12 13.44
C LEU A 84 12.61 3.82 12.72
N ARG A 85 12.73 2.68 13.40
CA ARG A 85 12.31 1.38 12.86
C ARG A 85 10.79 1.30 12.72
N ARG A 86 10.04 1.87 13.68
CA ARG A 86 8.57 1.92 13.61
C ARG A 86 8.10 2.78 12.44
N VAL A 87 8.65 3.98 12.28
CA VAL A 87 8.31 4.88 11.17
C VAL A 87 8.61 4.22 9.82
N ALA A 88 9.79 3.61 9.67
CA ALA A 88 10.13 2.91 8.43
C ALA A 88 9.18 1.73 8.16
N ALA A 89 8.78 0.97 9.18
CA ALA A 89 7.80 -0.11 9.03
C ALA A 89 6.43 0.42 8.59
N ASP A 90 5.97 1.54 9.17
CA ASP A 90 4.72 2.18 8.78
C ASP A 90 4.77 2.66 7.32
N ASP A 91 5.87 3.26 6.89
CA ASP A 91 6.02 3.77 5.53
C ASP A 91 6.13 2.64 4.49
N VAL A 92 6.83 1.55 4.83
CA VAL A 92 6.83 0.33 4.02
C VAL A 92 5.44 -0.27 3.91
N ASN A 93 4.70 -0.36 5.02
CA ASN A 93 3.33 -0.88 5.04
C ASN A 93 2.42 -0.06 4.13
N LYS A 94 2.49 1.27 4.20
CA LYS A 94 1.73 2.16 3.32
C LYS A 94 2.08 1.92 1.85
N ALA A 95 3.36 1.86 1.51
CA ALA A 95 3.80 1.65 0.13
C ALA A 95 3.35 0.27 -0.42
N ILE A 96 3.42 -0.78 0.41
CA ILE A 96 2.90 -2.11 0.04
C ILE A 96 1.40 -2.05 -0.22
N LEU A 97 0.62 -1.46 0.69
CA LEU A 97 -0.83 -1.33 0.55
C LEU A 97 -1.21 -0.56 -0.72
N GLN A 98 -0.53 0.55 -1.01
CA GLN A 98 -0.75 1.35 -2.21
C GLN A 98 -0.42 0.57 -3.50
N SER A 99 0.69 -0.17 -3.52
CA SER A 99 1.05 -0.98 -4.71
C SER A 99 0.04 -2.11 -4.97
N GLN A 100 -0.47 -2.74 -3.91
CA GLN A 100 -1.47 -3.78 -4.01
C GLN A 100 -2.84 -3.22 -4.40
N SER A 101 -3.26 -2.09 -3.82
CA SER A 101 -4.52 -1.44 -4.17
C SER A 101 -4.52 -0.98 -5.63
N ALA A 102 -3.43 -0.38 -6.11
CA ALA A 102 -3.29 0.03 -7.50
C ALA A 102 -3.46 -1.14 -8.49
N ARG A 103 -2.85 -2.30 -8.18
CA ARG A 103 -3.01 -3.52 -8.98
C ARG A 103 -4.46 -4.04 -8.93
N ARG A 104 -5.08 -4.06 -7.75
CA ARG A 104 -6.47 -4.51 -7.58
C ARG A 104 -7.45 -3.60 -8.33
N GLU A 105 -7.30 -2.29 -8.22
CA GLU A 105 -8.13 -1.34 -8.96
C GLU A 105 -7.98 -1.48 -10.47
N ALA A 106 -6.75 -1.64 -10.98
CA ALA A 106 -6.51 -1.87 -12.40
C ALA A 106 -7.20 -3.16 -12.90
N ALA A 107 -7.15 -4.23 -12.09
CA ALA A 107 -7.84 -5.49 -12.40
C ALA A 107 -9.37 -5.32 -12.41
N ILE A 108 -9.95 -4.63 -11.41
CA ILE A 108 -11.39 -4.35 -11.37
C ILE A 108 -11.81 -3.54 -12.60
N ARG A 109 -11.08 -2.47 -12.93
CA ARG A 109 -11.34 -1.65 -14.13
C ARG A 109 -11.29 -2.49 -15.41
N HIS A 110 -10.33 -3.42 -15.51
CA HIS A 110 -10.22 -4.33 -16.65
C HIS A 110 -11.40 -5.31 -16.74
N LEU A 111 -11.79 -5.94 -15.63
CA LEU A 111 -12.94 -6.85 -15.57
C LEU A 111 -14.25 -6.16 -15.95
N VAL A 112 -14.47 -4.94 -15.46
CA VAL A 112 -15.66 -4.13 -15.82
C VAL A 112 -15.69 -3.87 -17.33
N ARG A 113 -14.56 -3.49 -17.93
CA ARG A 113 -14.48 -3.29 -19.39
C ARG A 113 -14.74 -4.57 -20.17
N MET A 114 -14.15 -5.70 -19.76
CA MET A 114 -14.39 -6.99 -20.40
C MET A 114 -15.86 -7.40 -20.32
N ARG A 115 -16.51 -7.16 -19.18
CA ARG A 115 -17.94 -7.42 -18.99
C ARG A 115 -18.78 -6.60 -19.96
N VAL A 116 -18.55 -5.29 -20.04
CA VAL A 116 -19.28 -4.40 -20.97
C VAL A 116 -19.07 -4.83 -22.43
N TRP A 117 -17.85 -5.20 -22.80
CA TRP A 117 -17.54 -5.73 -24.13
C TRP A 117 -18.30 -7.03 -24.42
N ALA A 118 -18.24 -8.01 -23.51
CA ALA A 118 -18.91 -9.29 -23.68
C ALA A 118 -20.43 -9.15 -23.80
N GLU A 119 -21.06 -8.29 -22.99
CA GLU A 119 -22.49 -8.02 -23.09
C GLU A 119 -22.87 -7.36 -24.42
N SER A 120 -22.09 -6.37 -24.87
CA SER A 120 -22.34 -5.68 -26.14
C SER A 120 -22.23 -6.64 -27.32
N THR A 121 -21.16 -7.45 -27.35
CA THR A 121 -20.97 -8.49 -28.37
C THR A 121 -22.08 -9.56 -28.34
N ALA A 122 -22.60 -9.90 -27.17
CA ALA A 122 -23.68 -10.88 -27.08
C ALA A 122 -25.03 -10.32 -27.55
N ARG A 123 -25.33 -9.04 -27.29
CA ARG A 123 -26.49 -8.32 -27.83
C ARG A 123 -26.41 -8.20 -29.35
N GLU A 124 -25.24 -7.88 -29.90
CA GLU A 124 -24.99 -7.82 -31.35
C GLU A 124 -25.22 -9.17 -32.05
N ARG A 125 -24.86 -10.28 -31.39
CA ARG A 125 -25.06 -11.65 -31.92
C ARG A 125 -26.49 -12.18 -31.73
N GLY A 126 -27.44 -11.35 -31.33
CA GLY A 126 -28.84 -11.71 -31.20
C GLY A 126 -29.15 -12.62 -30.00
N ARG A 127 -28.27 -12.72 -29.00
CA ARG A 127 -28.63 -13.37 -27.74
C ARG A 127 -29.49 -12.42 -26.93
N SER A 128 -30.62 -12.90 -26.40
CA SER A 128 -31.46 -12.13 -25.49
C SER A 128 -30.81 -12.06 -24.10
N LEU A 129 -30.06 -10.98 -23.85
CA LEU A 129 -29.62 -10.63 -22.50
C LEU A 129 -30.61 -9.63 -21.88
N PRO A 130 -30.91 -9.75 -20.58
CA PRO A 130 -31.71 -8.75 -19.88
C PRO A 130 -31.03 -7.37 -19.91
N SER A 131 -31.84 -6.32 -19.78
CA SER A 131 -31.39 -4.92 -19.84
C SER A 131 -30.43 -4.56 -18.70
N ASN A 132 -30.56 -5.22 -17.54
CA ASN A 132 -29.65 -5.11 -16.42
C ASN A 132 -29.24 -6.51 -15.94
N ILE A 133 -27.93 -6.75 -15.86
CA ILE A 133 -27.35 -7.95 -15.25
C ILE A 133 -26.66 -7.47 -13.98
N ASP A 134 -26.98 -8.08 -12.85
CA ASP A 134 -26.33 -7.74 -11.59
C ASP A 134 -24.84 -8.15 -11.62
N ILE A 135 -24.01 -7.46 -10.83
CA ILE A 135 -22.57 -7.71 -10.73
C ILE A 135 -22.29 -8.85 -9.72
N GLY A 136 -23.30 -9.28 -8.96
CA GLY A 136 -23.19 -10.44 -8.05
C GLY A 136 -22.26 -10.20 -6.85
N LEU A 137 -22.03 -8.93 -6.48
CA LEU A 137 -21.23 -8.54 -5.32
C LEU A 137 -22.05 -8.47 -4.02
N ARG A 138 -23.35 -8.77 -4.10
CA ARG A 138 -24.23 -8.87 -2.94
C ARG A 138 -24.08 -10.27 -2.37
N ASP A 139 -23.71 -10.35 -1.10
CA ASP A 139 -23.68 -11.60 -0.34
C ASP A 139 -25.04 -12.30 -0.48
N GLU A 140 -25.06 -13.55 -0.93
CA GLU A 140 -26.27 -14.36 -1.11
C GLU A 140 -26.82 -14.81 0.26
N GLY A 141 -27.07 -13.85 1.14
CA GLY A 141 -27.54 -14.05 2.51
C GLY A 141 -28.83 -13.31 2.85
N VAL A 142 -29.43 -12.57 1.93
CA VAL A 142 -30.74 -11.94 2.16
C VAL A 142 -31.66 -12.16 0.97
N GLU A 143 -32.39 -13.27 1.00
CA GLU A 143 -33.64 -13.45 0.26
C GLU A 143 -34.54 -12.22 0.50
N SER A 144 -34.51 -11.25 -0.41
CA SER A 144 -35.58 -10.26 -0.50
C SER A 144 -36.80 -10.96 -1.06
N ARG A 145 -37.59 -11.60 -0.17
CA ARG A 145 -38.95 -12.05 -0.45
C ARG A 145 -39.83 -10.82 -0.73
N ILE A 146 -39.79 -10.33 -1.95
CA ILE A 146 -40.84 -9.47 -2.48
C ILE A 146 -41.85 -10.41 -3.12
N ASN A 147 -42.92 -10.70 -2.37
CA ASN A 147 -44.05 -11.49 -2.85
C ASN A 147 -45.16 -10.53 -3.33
N PRO A 148 -45.44 -10.40 -4.64
CA PRO A 148 -46.62 -9.71 -5.10
C PRO A 148 -47.77 -10.72 -5.23
N GLN A 149 -48.42 -11.05 -4.10
CA GLN A 149 -49.66 -11.82 -4.10
C GLN A 149 -50.81 -10.92 -3.63
N LEU A 150 -51.45 -10.23 -4.56
CA LEU A 150 -52.83 -9.77 -4.44
C LEU A 150 -53.53 -10.03 -5.78
N THR A 151 -54.03 -11.25 -5.94
CA THR A 151 -55.09 -11.59 -6.89
C THR A 151 -56.38 -11.81 -6.11
N GLY A 152 -57.47 -11.18 -6.54
CA GLY A 152 -58.77 -11.34 -5.94
C GLY A 152 -59.87 -10.59 -6.68
N ASP A 153 -60.00 -10.83 -7.98
CA ASP A 153 -61.30 -10.71 -8.67
C ASP A 153 -62.09 -11.99 -8.36
N ASN A 154 -63.28 -11.87 -7.77
CA ASN A 154 -64.38 -12.77 -8.10
C ASN A 154 -65.75 -12.19 -7.73
N ASP A 155 -66.68 -12.43 -8.65
CA ASP A 155 -68.05 -11.95 -8.77
C ASP A 155 -68.95 -12.09 -7.53
N GLY A 156 -69.87 -11.13 -7.40
CA GLY A 156 -71.05 -11.22 -6.55
C GLY A 156 -72.28 -10.69 -7.28
N ASP A 157 -72.87 -11.48 -8.17
CA ASP A 157 -74.26 -11.32 -8.62
C ASP A 157 -75.15 -12.33 -7.89
N SER A 158 -76.14 -11.82 -7.15
CA SER A 158 -77.35 -12.55 -6.77
C SER A 158 -78.44 -11.54 -6.37
N MET A 159 -79.32 -11.24 -7.33
CA MET A 159 -80.70 -10.85 -7.04
C MET A 159 -81.45 -12.03 -6.40
N VAL A 160 -82.14 -11.82 -5.28
CA VAL A 160 -83.42 -12.49 -4.99
C VAL A 160 -84.31 -11.54 -4.14
N THR A 161 -85.45 -11.18 -4.76
CA THR A 161 -86.76 -10.68 -4.27
C THR A 161 -86.88 -9.85 -3.01
#